data_AF-A0A497KWD0-F1
#
_entry.id   AF-A0A497KWD0-F1
#
_cell.length_a   1.000
_cell.length_b   1.000
_cell.length_c   1.000
_cell.angle_alpha   90.00
_cell.angle_beta   90.00
_cell.angle_gamma   90.00
#
_symmetry.space_group_name_H-M   'P 1'
#
loop_
_entity.id
_entity.type
_entity.pdbx_description
1 polymer ?
#
loop_
_entity_poly.entity_id
_entity_poly.type
_entity_poly.pdbx_seq_one_letter_code
_entity_poly.pdbx_strand_id
1 'polypeptide(L)'
;MGFLEAVREAKEEKGSPIVLALDLRPDKPSRLMRKARSILEAVSPYACALKLNFHLILPLGLSGIKPLLEKAHAEGMTCIADVKLGDIGSTNEVAARYFFDAGFDALTVSPLAGWREGLDTVFELARGEGKGIIVLAYMSHPGASETFGLEVAVGEGARPLYQLFVLRAVEWGADGLV
;
A
#
# COMPACT_ATOMS: atom_id res chain seq x y z
N MET A 1 1.80 -7.97 17.07
CA MET A 1 0.65 -7.18 16.61
C MET A 1 0.68 -7.18 15.10
N GLY A 2 -0.41 -7.56 14.43
CA GLY A 2 -0.47 -7.56 12.96
C GLY A 2 -0.88 -6.18 12.41
N PHE A 3 -0.62 -5.92 11.13
CA PHE A 3 -0.99 -4.65 10.48
C PHE A 3 -2.45 -4.23 10.70
N LEU A 4 -3.41 -5.13 10.54
CA LEU A 4 -4.84 -4.81 10.75
C LEU A 4 -5.18 -4.39 12.17
N GLU A 5 -4.51 -4.96 13.16
CA GLU A 5 -4.67 -4.60 14.57
C GLU A 5 -4.11 -3.21 14.82
N ALA A 6 -2.88 -2.93 14.33
CA ALA A 6 -2.26 -1.62 14.44
C ALA A 6 -3.08 -0.50 13.77
N VAL A 7 -3.69 -0.77 12.60
CA VAL A 7 -4.58 0.20 11.93
C VAL A 7 -5.86 0.45 12.76
N ARG A 8 -6.42 -0.59 13.39
CA ARG A 8 -7.62 -0.44 14.24
C ARG A 8 -7.30 0.38 15.49
N GLU A 9 -6.20 0.08 16.16
CA GLU A 9 -5.73 0.85 17.32
C GLU A 9 -5.50 2.32 16.94
N ALA A 10 -4.78 2.59 15.84
CA ALA A 10 -4.56 3.96 15.36
C ALA A 10 -5.88 4.67 15.05
N LYS A 11 -6.84 3.99 14.41
CA LYS A 11 -8.17 4.56 14.12
C LYS A 11 -8.93 4.90 15.40
N GLU A 12 -8.89 4.03 16.41
CA GLU A 12 -9.56 4.23 17.69
C GLU A 12 -8.91 5.38 18.47
N GLU A 13 -7.58 5.42 18.54
CA GLU A 13 -6.82 6.50 19.19
C GLU A 13 -7.10 7.86 18.56
N LYS A 14 -7.12 7.95 17.23
CA LYS A 14 -7.41 9.20 16.50
C LYS A 14 -8.90 9.53 16.41
N GLY A 15 -9.78 8.59 16.76
CA GLY A 15 -11.22 8.71 16.51
C GLY A 15 -11.56 8.94 15.02
N SER A 16 -10.70 8.48 14.10
CA SER A 16 -10.76 8.83 12.69
C SER A 16 -10.23 7.71 11.79
N PRO A 17 -10.95 7.33 10.71
CA PRO A 17 -10.48 6.36 9.73
C PRO A 17 -9.66 6.98 8.59
N ILE A 18 -9.27 8.26 8.69
CA ILE A 18 -8.63 8.97 7.59
C ILE A 18 -7.22 8.43 7.34
N VAL A 19 -6.93 8.12 6.07
CA VAL A 19 -5.59 7.83 5.58
C VAL A 19 -5.07 9.05 4.83
N LEU A 20 -3.96 9.64 5.30
CA LEU A 20 -3.28 10.74 4.61
C LEU A 20 -2.52 10.20 3.40
N ALA A 21 -3.05 10.41 2.20
CA ALA A 21 -2.31 10.20 0.95
C ALA A 21 -1.44 11.43 0.65
N LEU A 22 -0.12 11.31 0.81
CA LEU A 22 0.80 12.46 0.74
C LEU A 22 1.50 12.56 -0.61
N ASP A 23 0.74 12.95 -1.63
CA ASP A 23 1.21 13.01 -3.02
C ASP A 23 1.62 14.45 -3.39
N LEU A 24 2.88 14.81 -3.13
CA LEU A 24 3.39 16.14 -3.41
C LEU A 24 3.82 16.30 -4.87
N ARG A 25 3.57 17.48 -5.44
CA ARG A 25 4.11 17.85 -6.76
C ARG A 25 5.65 17.79 -6.74
N PRO A 26 6.29 17.37 -7.84
CA PRO A 26 7.75 17.28 -7.92
C PRO A 26 8.45 18.58 -7.50
N ASP A 27 9.47 18.46 -6.66
CA ASP A 27 10.28 19.56 -6.14
C ASP A 27 11.66 19.00 -5.71
N LYS A 28 12.57 19.85 -5.25
CA LYS A 28 13.86 19.41 -4.69
C LYS A 28 13.62 18.52 -3.46
N PRO A 29 14.40 17.42 -3.27
CA PRO A 29 14.24 16.50 -2.14
C PRO A 29 14.12 17.18 -0.76
N SER A 30 14.96 18.18 -0.48
CA SER A 30 14.91 18.93 0.78
C SER A 30 13.61 19.71 0.98
N ARG A 31 13.02 20.25 -0.10
CA ARG A 31 11.74 20.96 -0.05
C ARG A 31 10.56 19.99 0.06
N LEU A 32 10.62 18.85 -0.62
CA LEU A 32 9.64 17.77 -0.49
C LEU A 32 9.59 17.29 0.97
N MET A 33 10.73 16.93 1.56
CA MET A 33 10.80 16.47 2.95
C MET A 33 10.24 17.51 3.93
N ARG A 34 10.63 18.79 3.79
CA ARG A 34 10.12 19.86 4.66
C ARG A 34 8.60 20.03 4.55
N LYS A 35 8.06 20.02 3.32
CA LYS A 35 6.61 20.13 3.08
C LYS A 35 5.88 18.90 3.63
N ALA A 36 6.41 17.70 3.36
CA ALA A 36 5.83 16.45 3.80
C ALA A 36 5.72 16.39 5.34
N ARG A 37 6.80 16.75 6.04
CA ARG A 37 6.82 16.82 7.50
C ARG A 37 5.82 17.85 8.04
N SER A 38 5.77 19.04 7.45
CA SER A 38 4.83 20.08 7.88
C SER A 38 3.36 19.66 7.71
N ILE A 39 3.03 18.95 6.63
CA ILE A 39 1.68 18.42 6.40
C ILE A 39 1.38 17.29 7.38
N LEU A 40 2.31 16.36 7.56
CA LEU A 40 2.17 15.26 8.52
C LEU A 40 1.88 15.79 9.92
N GLU A 41 2.67 16.76 10.40
CA GLU A 41 2.49 17.37 11.73
C GLU A 41 1.12 18.08 11.88
N ALA A 42 0.61 18.69 10.81
CA ALA A 42 -0.70 19.36 10.86
C ALA A 42 -1.89 18.38 10.84
N VAL A 43 -1.69 17.18 10.26
CA VAL A 43 -2.77 16.21 10.00
C VAL A 43 -2.73 15.01 10.95
N SER A 44 -1.60 14.72 11.61
CA SER A 44 -1.43 13.55 12.48
C SER A 44 -2.48 13.42 13.59
N PRO A 45 -3.07 14.48 14.16
CA PRO A 45 -4.16 14.32 15.14
C PRO A 45 -5.44 13.71 14.56
N TYR A 46 -5.60 13.70 13.23
CA TYR A 46 -6.84 13.34 12.54
C TYR A 46 -6.72 12.15 11.58
N ALA A 47 -5.52 11.60 11.37
CA ALA A 47 -5.30 10.53 10.40
C ALA A 47 -4.68 9.31 11.09
N CYS A 48 -5.21 8.12 10.80
CA CYS A 48 -4.75 6.85 11.40
C CYS A 48 -3.62 6.19 10.59
N ALA A 49 -3.42 6.61 9.35
CA ALA A 49 -2.36 6.06 8.50
C ALA A 49 -1.82 7.10 7.52
N LEU A 50 -0.54 6.94 7.14
CA LEU A 50 0.16 7.69 6.11
C LEU A 50 0.35 6.76 4.91
N LYS A 51 -0.10 7.18 3.72
CA LYS A 51 0.14 6.47 2.46
C LYS A 51 1.07 7.28 1.58
N LEU A 52 2.21 6.71 1.21
CA LEU A 52 3.18 7.33 0.30
C LEU A 52 3.20 6.59 -1.03
N ASN A 53 3.13 7.32 -2.14
CA ASN A 53 3.36 6.77 -3.46
C ASN A 53 4.73 7.23 -4.03
N PHE A 54 4.97 6.91 -5.31
CA PHE A 54 6.21 7.27 -6.00
C PHE A 54 6.53 8.77 -6.07
N HIS A 55 5.56 9.68 -5.89
CA HIS A 55 5.80 11.12 -5.86
C HIS A 55 6.76 11.55 -4.74
N LEU A 56 6.81 10.78 -3.64
CA LEU A 56 7.77 11.00 -2.56
C LEU A 56 8.84 9.90 -2.48
N ILE A 57 8.48 8.64 -2.72
CA ILE A 57 9.41 7.51 -2.60
C ILE A 57 10.59 7.66 -3.56
N LEU A 58 10.35 7.98 -4.84
CA LEU A 58 11.41 8.07 -5.84
C LEU A 58 12.39 9.23 -5.61
N PRO A 59 11.94 10.49 -5.40
CA PRO A 59 12.87 11.61 -5.23
C PRO A 59 13.62 11.61 -3.89
N LEU A 60 13.05 11.00 -2.84
CA LEU A 60 13.71 10.90 -1.52
C LEU A 60 14.54 9.62 -1.38
N GLY A 61 14.17 8.55 -2.10
CA GLY A 61 14.71 7.21 -1.89
C GLY A 61 14.24 6.60 -0.57
N LEU A 62 14.44 5.29 -0.42
CA LEU A 62 14.04 4.56 0.79
C LEU A 62 14.76 5.03 2.05
N SER A 63 16.01 5.44 1.94
CA SER A 63 16.77 6.01 3.06
C SER A 63 16.27 7.41 3.42
N GLY A 64 15.92 8.23 2.42
CA GLY A 64 15.46 9.60 2.65
C GLY A 64 14.06 9.69 3.23
N ILE A 65 13.19 8.70 3.01
CA ILE A 65 11.85 8.68 3.61
C ILE A 65 11.83 8.24 5.07
N LYS A 66 12.84 7.50 5.57
CA LYS A 66 12.85 6.93 6.93
C LYS A 66 12.45 7.92 8.02
N PRO A 67 13.00 9.16 8.07
CA PRO A 67 12.64 10.11 9.11
C PRO A 67 11.17 10.53 9.08
N LEU A 68 10.52 10.47 7.91
CA LEU A 68 9.09 10.76 7.78
C LEU A 68 8.23 9.61 8.31
N LEU A 69 8.63 8.35 8.05
CA LEU A 69 7.95 7.16 8.58
C LEU A 69 8.09 7.08 10.09
N GLU A 70 9.30 7.27 10.62
CA GLU A 70 9.56 7.33 12.06
C GLU A 70 8.71 8.41 12.75
N LYS A 71 8.57 9.58 12.13
CA LYS A 71 7.70 10.65 12.63
C LYS A 71 6.23 10.22 12.61
N ALA A 72 5.75 9.56 11.56
CA ALA A 72 4.37 9.08 11.49
C ALA A 72 4.08 8.02 12.56
N HIS A 73 5.00 7.07 12.78
CA HIS A 73 4.91 6.08 13.85
C HIS A 73 4.91 6.72 15.23
N ALA A 74 5.76 7.73 15.47
CA ALA A 74 5.77 8.48 16.73
C ALA A 74 4.46 9.23 17.00
N GLU A 75 3.69 9.52 15.95
CA GLU A 75 2.35 10.10 16.03
C GLU A 75 1.25 9.03 16.06
N GLY A 76 1.57 7.75 16.23
CA GLY A 76 0.58 6.66 16.32
C GLY A 76 -0.07 6.29 14.98
N MET A 77 0.55 6.62 13.84
CA MET A 77 0.04 6.30 12.50
C MET A 77 0.74 5.05 11.95
N THR A 78 0.03 4.24 11.16
CA THR A 78 0.66 3.20 10.31
C THR A 78 1.09 3.75 8.95
N CYS A 79 2.10 3.15 8.33
CA CYS A 79 2.66 3.61 7.05
C CYS A 79 2.42 2.63 5.90
N ILE A 80 1.85 3.09 4.80
CA ILE A 80 1.49 2.28 3.62
C ILE A 80 2.30 2.74 2.40
N ALA A 81 2.97 1.82 1.72
CA ALA A 81 3.60 2.09 0.43
C ALA A 81 2.62 1.79 -0.72
N ASP A 82 2.24 2.84 -1.44
CA ASP A 82 1.38 2.75 -2.62
C ASP A 82 2.21 2.56 -3.90
N VAL A 83 2.77 1.35 -4.03
CA VAL A 83 3.77 0.96 -5.05
C VAL A 83 3.23 -0.03 -6.07
N LYS A 84 2.09 -0.68 -5.79
CA LYS A 84 1.40 -1.63 -6.67
C LYS A 84 2.34 -2.71 -7.24
N LEU A 85 3.13 -3.37 -6.39
CA LEU A 85 4.07 -4.42 -6.82
C LEU A 85 3.35 -5.48 -7.65
N GLY A 86 3.94 -5.88 -8.78
CA GLY A 86 3.31 -6.77 -9.74
C GLY A 86 4.30 -7.30 -10.76
N ASP A 87 5.26 -8.08 -10.27
CA ASP A 87 6.31 -8.76 -11.06
C ASP A 87 6.34 -10.27 -10.70
N ILE A 88 7.36 -11.00 -11.15
CA ILE A 88 7.64 -12.37 -10.71
C ILE A 88 8.01 -12.41 -9.22
N GLY A 89 7.79 -13.56 -8.57
CA GLY A 89 7.91 -13.71 -7.12
C GLY A 89 9.27 -13.31 -6.54
N SER A 90 10.37 -13.64 -7.21
CA SER A 90 11.73 -13.28 -6.75
C SER A 90 11.99 -11.77 -6.78
N THR A 91 11.49 -11.07 -7.80
CA THR A 91 11.58 -9.60 -7.90
C THR A 91 10.72 -8.93 -6.85
N ASN A 92 9.47 -9.39 -6.69
CA ASN A 92 8.55 -8.83 -5.70
C ASN A 92 9.08 -9.01 -4.26
N GLU A 93 9.66 -10.18 -3.94
CA GLU A 93 10.21 -10.45 -2.62
C GLU A 93 11.33 -9.46 -2.27
N VAL A 94 12.27 -9.24 -3.21
CA VAL A 94 13.36 -8.26 -3.01
C VAL A 94 12.79 -6.87 -2.77
N ALA A 95 11.85 -6.42 -3.61
CA ALA A 95 11.24 -5.10 -3.46
C ALA A 95 10.52 -4.97 -2.12
N ALA A 96 9.72 -5.97 -1.73
CA ALA A 96 8.96 -5.98 -0.50
C ALA A 96 9.85 -5.89 0.74
N ARG A 97 10.96 -6.66 0.79
CA ARG A 97 11.97 -6.57 1.87
C ARG A 97 12.50 -5.15 2.01
N TYR A 98 12.91 -4.52 0.91
CA TYR A 98 13.41 -3.14 0.96
C TYR A 98 12.37 -2.13 1.47
N PHE A 99 11.09 -2.28 1.13
CA PHE A 99 10.04 -1.41 1.66
C PHE A 99 9.77 -1.66 3.15
N PHE A 100 9.72 -2.92 3.59
CA PHE A 100 9.55 -3.23 5.00
C PHE A 100 10.75 -2.79 5.85
N ASP A 101 11.97 -3.00 5.37
CA ASP A 101 13.23 -2.49 5.98
C ASP A 101 13.31 -0.96 6.00
N ALA A 102 12.59 -0.29 5.09
CA ALA A 102 12.46 1.16 5.10
C ALA A 102 11.57 1.65 6.25
N GLY A 103 10.70 0.79 6.77
CA GLY A 103 9.75 1.10 7.85
C GLY A 103 8.29 1.15 7.41
N PHE A 104 7.93 0.70 6.21
CA PHE A 104 6.52 0.57 5.85
C PHE A 104 5.86 -0.61 6.58
N ASP A 105 4.57 -0.46 6.89
CA ASP A 105 3.75 -1.46 7.57
C ASP A 105 2.89 -2.26 6.61
N ALA A 106 2.58 -1.70 5.44
CA ALA A 106 1.87 -2.41 4.38
C ALA A 106 2.28 -1.94 2.99
N LEU A 107 2.12 -2.83 2.01
CA LEU A 107 2.35 -2.56 0.60
C LEU A 107 1.07 -2.74 -0.19
N THR A 108 0.88 -1.92 -1.21
CA THR A 108 -0.09 -2.22 -2.27
C THR A 108 0.51 -3.14 -3.32
N VAL A 109 -0.29 -4.09 -3.81
CA VAL A 109 0.12 -5.07 -4.82
C VAL A 109 -0.89 -5.12 -5.97
N SER A 110 -0.42 -5.42 -7.18
CA SER A 110 -1.22 -5.63 -8.38
C SER A 110 -1.26 -7.13 -8.71
N PRO A 111 -2.45 -7.76 -8.76
CA PRO A 111 -2.57 -9.19 -9.02
C PRO A 111 -2.41 -9.56 -10.51
N LEU A 112 -2.18 -8.58 -11.39
CA LEU A 112 -2.15 -8.78 -12.83
C LEU A 112 -1.06 -9.76 -13.29
N ALA A 113 0.11 -9.77 -12.62
CA ALA A 113 1.22 -10.67 -12.95
C ALA A 113 0.97 -12.13 -12.52
N GLY A 114 -0.03 -12.37 -11.66
CA GLY A 114 -0.37 -13.68 -11.13
C GLY A 114 -0.07 -13.83 -9.63
N TRP A 115 -0.71 -14.84 -9.04
CA TRP A 115 -0.67 -15.11 -7.59
C TRP A 115 0.43 -16.09 -7.21
N ARG A 116 0.49 -17.24 -7.88
CA ARG A 116 1.49 -18.30 -7.66
C ARG A 116 2.79 -17.95 -8.38
N GLU A 117 3.93 -18.12 -7.73
CA GLU A 117 5.25 -17.66 -8.20
C GLU A 117 5.28 -16.14 -8.49
N GLY A 118 4.45 -15.37 -7.77
CA GLY A 118 4.16 -13.97 -8.03
C GLY A 118 3.90 -13.21 -6.75
N LEU A 119 2.63 -13.09 -6.35
CA LEU A 119 2.25 -12.41 -5.11
C LEU A 119 2.38 -13.30 -3.86
N ASP A 120 2.32 -14.62 -4.00
CA ASP A 120 2.46 -15.59 -2.91
C ASP A 120 3.69 -15.32 -2.03
N THR A 121 4.86 -15.06 -2.64
CA THR A 121 6.09 -14.72 -1.92
C THR A 121 5.95 -13.45 -1.07
N VAL A 122 5.22 -12.45 -1.55
CA VAL A 122 4.98 -11.18 -0.85
C VAL A 122 4.02 -11.38 0.32
N PHE A 123 2.97 -12.16 0.14
CA PHE A 123 2.01 -12.50 1.20
C PHE A 123 2.67 -13.31 2.32
N GLU A 124 3.52 -14.28 1.97
CA GLU A 124 4.28 -15.08 2.94
C GLU A 124 5.25 -14.22 3.75
N LEU A 125 6.02 -13.36 3.07
CA LEU A 125 6.93 -12.42 3.71
C LEU A 125 6.18 -11.49 4.68
N ALA A 126 5.11 -10.86 4.21
CA ALA A 126 4.34 -9.92 5.02
C ALA A 126 3.77 -10.58 6.27
N ARG A 127 3.21 -11.80 6.14
CA ARG A 127 2.68 -12.57 7.27
C ARG A 127 3.78 -12.91 8.29
N GLY A 128 4.97 -13.28 7.81
CA GLY A 128 6.13 -13.58 8.66
C GLY A 128 6.61 -12.38 9.48
N GLU A 129 6.43 -11.16 8.96
CA GLU A 129 6.87 -9.91 9.59
C GLU A 129 5.73 -9.12 10.28
N GLY A 130 4.50 -9.64 10.27
CA GLY A 130 3.32 -8.94 10.79
C GLY A 130 2.90 -7.71 9.96
N LYS A 131 3.36 -7.63 8.71
CA LYS A 131 3.07 -6.57 7.74
C LYS A 131 1.79 -6.85 6.96
N GLY A 132 1.24 -5.82 6.32
CA GLY A 132 -0.01 -5.88 5.59
C GLY A 132 0.14 -5.88 4.07
N ILE A 133 -0.81 -6.52 3.38
CA ILE A 133 -0.93 -6.48 1.93
C ILE A 133 -2.30 -5.93 1.51
N ILE A 134 -2.27 -4.91 0.65
CA ILE A 134 -3.46 -4.24 0.12
C ILE A 134 -3.52 -4.52 -1.38
N VAL A 135 -4.53 -5.26 -1.84
CA VAL A 135 -4.62 -5.68 -3.24
C VAL A 135 -5.37 -4.65 -4.07
N LEU A 136 -4.83 -4.32 -5.24
CA LEU A 136 -5.50 -3.51 -6.25
C LEU A 136 -6.70 -4.26 -6.82
N ALA A 137 -7.90 -3.75 -6.55
CA ALA A 137 -9.16 -4.24 -7.08
C ALA A 137 -9.64 -3.39 -8.26
N TYR A 138 -9.58 -2.06 -8.16
CA TYR A 138 -10.05 -1.14 -9.20
C TYR A 138 -9.28 0.18 -9.15
N MET A 139 -9.40 1.03 -10.18
CA MET A 139 -8.78 2.36 -10.19
C MET A 139 -9.80 3.45 -10.48
N SER A 140 -9.61 4.63 -9.90
CA SER A 140 -10.57 5.74 -9.98
C SER A 140 -10.55 6.54 -11.28
N HIS A 141 -9.57 6.31 -12.15
CA HIS A 141 -9.44 7.04 -13.41
C HIS A 141 -10.38 6.42 -14.49
N PRO A 142 -10.86 7.22 -15.47
CA PRO A 142 -11.83 6.75 -16.47
C PRO A 142 -11.38 5.50 -17.26
N GLY A 143 -10.10 5.42 -17.60
CA GLY A 143 -9.50 4.30 -18.34
C GLY A 143 -9.46 2.97 -17.56
N ALA A 144 -9.77 2.95 -16.27
CA ALA A 144 -9.79 1.71 -15.49
C ALA A 144 -10.76 0.68 -16.07
N SER A 145 -11.90 1.14 -16.59
CA SER A 145 -12.93 0.27 -17.16
C SER A 145 -12.46 -0.55 -18.37
N GLU A 146 -11.45 -0.07 -19.10
CA GLU A 146 -10.89 -0.74 -20.29
C GLU A 146 -10.22 -2.07 -19.96
N THR A 147 -9.69 -2.21 -18.74
CA THR A 147 -9.00 -3.43 -18.28
C THR A 147 -9.78 -4.12 -17.16
N PHE A 148 -10.12 -3.39 -16.10
CA PHE A 148 -10.79 -3.96 -14.94
C PHE A 148 -12.22 -4.41 -15.24
N GLY A 149 -12.86 -3.81 -16.25
CA GLY A 149 -14.20 -4.16 -16.73
C GLY A 149 -14.22 -5.29 -17.77
N LEU A 150 -13.06 -5.84 -18.16
CA LEU A 150 -13.01 -6.97 -19.10
C LEU A 150 -13.72 -8.19 -18.52
N GLU A 151 -14.67 -8.73 -19.26
CA GLU A 151 -15.37 -9.97 -18.91
C GLU A 151 -14.45 -11.18 -19.14
N VAL A 152 -14.12 -11.86 -18.05
CA VAL A 152 -13.29 -13.08 -18.04
C VAL A 152 -14.21 -14.27 -17.88
N ALA A 153 -14.04 -15.29 -18.73
CA ALA A 153 -14.79 -16.53 -18.63
C ALA A 153 -14.42 -17.29 -17.33
N VAL A 154 -15.42 -17.73 -16.58
CA VAL A 154 -15.28 -18.46 -15.32
C VAL A 154 -16.31 -19.59 -15.30
N GLY A 155 -15.87 -20.83 -15.56
CA GLY A 155 -16.77 -21.97 -15.72
C GLY A 155 -17.73 -21.75 -16.90
N GLU A 156 -19.03 -21.82 -16.64
CA GLU A 156 -20.09 -21.58 -17.65
C GLU A 156 -20.51 -20.09 -17.76
N GLY A 157 -19.94 -19.21 -16.93
CA GLY A 157 -20.29 -17.78 -16.90
C GLY A 157 -19.12 -16.85 -17.24
N ALA A 158 -19.36 -15.55 -17.12
CA ALA A 158 -18.33 -14.52 -17.19
C ALA A 158 -18.41 -13.61 -15.95
N ARG A 159 -17.28 -13.02 -15.58
CA ARG A 159 -17.20 -12.01 -14.52
C ARG A 159 -16.20 -10.93 -14.94
N PRO A 160 -16.44 -9.67 -14.56
CA PRO A 160 -15.47 -8.62 -14.80
C PRO A 160 -14.20 -8.86 -13.98
N LEU A 161 -13.04 -8.54 -14.57
CA LEU A 161 -11.72 -8.82 -14.00
C LEU A 161 -11.56 -8.32 -12.56
N TYR A 162 -12.09 -7.14 -12.21
CA TYR A 162 -11.99 -6.62 -10.84
C TYR A 162 -12.64 -7.54 -9.80
N GLN A 163 -13.74 -8.22 -10.15
CA GLN A 163 -14.38 -9.17 -9.21
C GLN A 163 -13.49 -10.37 -8.96
N LEU A 164 -12.76 -10.83 -9.97
CA LEU A 164 -11.78 -11.90 -9.80
C LEU A 164 -10.63 -11.48 -8.89
N PHE A 165 -10.16 -10.24 -9.01
CA PHE A 165 -9.13 -9.71 -8.12
C PHE A 165 -9.60 -9.66 -6.67
N VAL A 166 -10.82 -9.18 -6.42
CA VAL A 166 -11.41 -9.14 -5.07
C VAL A 166 -11.58 -10.55 -4.49
N LEU A 167 -12.13 -11.49 -5.25
CA LEU A 167 -12.34 -12.86 -4.78
C LEU A 167 -11.02 -13.54 -4.40
N ARG A 168 -10.00 -13.42 -5.26
CA ARG A 168 -8.67 -13.97 -4.96
C ARG A 168 -8.02 -13.26 -3.77
N ALA A 169 -8.15 -11.94 -3.64
CA ALA A 169 -7.63 -11.22 -2.49
C ALA A 169 -8.23 -11.72 -1.17
N VAL A 170 -9.53 -12.03 -1.14
CA VAL A 170 -10.18 -12.64 0.03
C VAL A 170 -9.66 -14.05 0.29
N GLU A 171 -9.55 -14.89 -0.75
CA GLU A 171 -9.01 -16.26 -0.62
C GLU A 171 -7.58 -16.27 -0.06
N TRP A 172 -6.74 -15.32 -0.46
CA TRP A 172 -5.36 -15.19 0.01
C TRP A 172 -5.23 -14.45 1.35
N GLY A 173 -6.31 -13.90 1.88
CA GLY A 173 -6.34 -13.20 3.16
C GLY A 173 -5.67 -11.82 3.11
N ALA A 174 -5.91 -11.04 2.07
CA ALA A 174 -5.44 -9.65 1.98
C ALA A 174 -6.01 -8.78 3.11
N ASP A 175 -5.18 -7.87 3.62
CA ASP A 175 -5.55 -6.95 4.70
C ASP A 175 -6.37 -5.75 4.20
N GLY A 176 -6.36 -5.48 2.90
CA GLY A 176 -7.13 -4.40 2.31
C GLY A 176 -7.30 -4.51 0.81
N LEU A 177 -8.16 -3.64 0.28
CA LEU A 177 -8.42 -3.49 -1.15
C LEU A 177 -8.33 -2.00 -1.52
N VAL A 178 -7.80 -1.69 -2.69
CA VAL A 178 -7.76 -0.32 -3.27
C VAL A 178 -8.29 -0.27 -4.70
#